data_AF-A0A0D3K8F7-F1
#
_entry.id   AF-A0A0D3K8F7-F1
#
_cell.length_a   1.000
_cell.length_b   1.000
_cell.length_c   1.000
_cell.angle_alpha   90.00
_cell.angle_beta   90.00
_cell.angle_gamma   90.00
#
_symmetry.space_group_name_H-M   'P 1'
#
loop_
_entity.id
_entity.type
_entity.pdbx_description
1 polymer ?
#
loop_
_entity_poly.entity_id
_entity_poly.type
_entity_poly.pdbx_seq_one_letter_code
_entity_poly.pdbx_strand_id
1 'polypeptide(L)'
;MTEALSEYELARLETIRKNQLAFESMGLGDAVAGLRAAASRPKLPKARSKRPAADPSARRSSRRLSGEAAANGGLVDSDGEKDHPAYRDPNDVSAMTAPELKAWCDALRADVLRMAWVERLGEEEMRRLDGAQEWLAPFVIFTARFGGKGESSLSRQNLKSVLKQVFCLVSGAGVTTEKRGGAFGKGRPIGLGIQAEQVDALRAEAQVWMPQKRAPEDLVGRTVGGERIVKQPDRGPFDTSNGWLLNHPLMKIRLYCEHLDELKEMGHEATMRRLTGDGAWEPASIADVNEDGTYDVALAAGAADAGKMFSEVEAAQIRLRA
;
A
#
# COMPACT_ATOMS: atom_id res chain seq x y z
N MET A 1 36.80 39.70 -17.48
CA MET A 1 35.65 40.20 -16.71
C MET A 1 35.16 39.05 -15.86
N THR A 2 35.35 39.10 -14.55
CA THR A 2 34.78 38.10 -13.62
C THR A 2 33.31 38.44 -13.43
N GLU A 3 32.41 37.58 -13.89
CA GLU A 3 30.98 37.72 -13.62
C GLU A 3 30.75 37.70 -12.10
N ALA A 4 29.96 38.65 -11.60
CA ALA A 4 29.56 38.65 -10.21
C ALA A 4 28.68 37.43 -9.95
N LEU A 5 29.03 36.65 -8.92
CA LEU A 5 28.23 35.50 -8.49
C LEU A 5 26.83 35.96 -8.09
N SER A 6 25.83 35.14 -8.43
CA SER A 6 24.45 35.37 -8.00
C SER A 6 24.31 35.24 -6.47
N GLU A 7 23.28 35.86 -5.91
CA GLU A 7 22.96 35.76 -4.47
C GLU A 7 22.81 34.30 -4.00
N TYR A 8 22.21 33.46 -4.84
CA TYR A 8 22.09 32.02 -4.59
C TYR A 8 23.45 31.32 -4.51
N GLU A 9 24.40 31.65 -5.38
CA GLU A 9 25.73 31.06 -5.37
C GLU A 9 26.51 31.47 -4.12
N LEU A 10 26.36 32.71 -3.66
CA LEU A 10 26.95 33.18 -2.41
C LEU A 10 26.39 32.40 -1.21
N ALA A 11 25.07 32.27 -1.09
CA ALA A 11 24.43 31.51 -0.01
C ALA A 11 24.82 30.02 -0.03
N ARG A 12 24.94 29.43 -1.23
CA ARG A 12 25.40 28.06 -1.41
C ARG A 12 26.85 27.87 -0.96
N LEU A 13 27.74 28.81 -1.29
CA LEU A 13 29.15 28.77 -0.89
C LEU A 13 29.30 28.94 0.62
N GLU A 14 28.51 29.81 1.24
CA GLU A 14 28.47 29.97 2.69
C GLU A 14 28.04 28.68 3.40
N THR A 15 27.00 28.02 2.89
CA THR A 15 26.53 26.73 3.40
C THR A 15 27.61 25.65 3.27
N ILE A 16 28.31 25.59 2.13
CA ILE A 16 29.43 24.66 1.92
C ILE A 16 30.54 24.92 2.96
N ARG A 17 30.90 26.19 3.20
CA ARG A 17 31.92 26.57 4.18
C ARG A 17 31.50 26.18 5.60
N LYS A 18 30.26 26.42 5.99
CA LYS A 18 29.72 26.05 7.31
C LYS A 18 29.77 24.54 7.54
N ASN A 19 29.42 23.76 6.52
CA ASN A 19 29.49 22.30 6.59
C ASN A 19 30.94 21.81 6.68
N GLN A 20 31.88 22.43 5.97
CA GLN A 20 33.31 22.10 6.08
C GLN A 20 33.83 22.31 7.50
N LEU A 21 33.53 23.45 8.12
CA LEU A 21 33.92 23.71 9.51
C LEU A 21 33.31 22.70 10.49
N ALA A 22 32.06 22.27 10.26
CA ALA A 22 31.44 21.24 11.08
C ALA A 22 32.12 19.87 10.93
N PHE A 23 32.56 19.50 9.72
CA PHE A 23 33.32 18.27 9.52
C PHE A 23 34.71 18.33 10.17
N GLU A 24 35.37 19.49 10.11
CA GLU A 24 36.65 19.71 10.78
C GLU A 24 36.52 19.61 12.30
N SER A 25 35.47 20.21 12.90
CA SER A 25 35.24 20.12 14.35
C SER A 25 34.91 18.71 14.84
N MET A 26 34.37 17.85 13.97
CA MET A 26 34.13 16.42 14.24
C MET A 26 35.36 15.53 13.99
N GLY A 27 36.50 16.09 13.54
CA GLY A 27 37.69 15.30 13.19
C GLY A 27 37.54 14.48 11.90
N LEU A 28 36.59 14.85 11.03
CA LEU A 28 36.26 14.13 9.79
C LEU A 28 36.90 14.75 8.53
N GLY A 29 37.81 15.73 8.70
CA GLY A 29 38.47 16.42 7.57
C GLY A 29 39.12 15.44 6.58
N ASP A 30 39.86 14.45 7.09
CA ASP A 30 40.56 13.46 6.28
C ASP A 30 39.60 12.50 5.55
N ALA A 31 38.48 12.15 6.18
CA ALA A 31 37.45 11.30 5.57
C ALA A 31 36.79 12.01 4.37
N VAL A 32 36.54 13.32 4.47
CA VAL A 32 35.99 14.12 3.36
C VAL A 32 36.97 14.21 2.19
N ALA A 33 38.27 14.37 2.48
CA ALA A 33 39.30 14.35 1.44
C ALA A 33 39.38 12.99 0.72
N GLY A 34 39.31 11.89 1.48
CA GLY A 34 39.26 10.53 0.94
C GLY A 34 38.04 10.27 0.04
N LEU A 35 36.86 10.74 0.45
CA LEU A 35 35.63 10.63 -0.36
C LEU A 35 35.70 11.44 -1.65
N ARG A 36 36.28 12.65 -1.62
CA ARG A 36 36.49 13.45 -2.84
C ARG A 36 37.45 12.76 -3.80
N ALA A 37 38.55 12.20 -3.29
CA ALA A 37 39.50 11.45 -4.10
C ALA A 37 38.88 10.16 -4.70
N ALA A 38 37.98 9.50 -3.97
CA ALA A 38 37.23 8.35 -4.46
C ALA A 38 36.24 8.74 -5.56
N ALA A 39 35.55 9.88 -5.42
CA ALA A 39 34.60 10.38 -6.40
C ALA A 39 35.26 10.82 -7.72
N SER A 40 36.51 11.28 -7.68
CA SER A 40 37.30 11.63 -8.87
C SER A 40 37.91 10.43 -9.59
N ARG A 41 37.77 9.20 -9.07
CA ARG A 41 38.30 8.02 -9.77
C ARG A 41 37.57 7.85 -11.11
N PRO A 42 38.30 7.74 -12.23
CA PRO A 42 37.69 7.50 -13.53
C PRO A 42 36.84 6.24 -13.45
N LYS A 43 35.56 6.36 -13.85
CA LYS A 43 34.64 5.23 -13.86
C LYS A 43 35.27 4.14 -14.72
N LEU A 44 35.48 2.96 -14.13
CA LEU A 44 35.93 1.79 -14.86
C LEU A 44 34.99 1.60 -16.06
N PRO A 45 35.53 1.38 -17.28
CA PRO A 45 34.71 1.14 -18.44
C PRO A 45 33.78 -0.02 -18.12
N LYS A 46 32.47 0.24 -18.17
CA LYS A 46 31.45 -0.80 -17.96
C LYS A 46 31.79 -1.95 -18.92
N ALA A 47 32.17 -3.09 -18.38
CA ALA A 47 32.33 -4.31 -19.16
C ALA A 47 31.00 -4.52 -19.89
N ARG A 48 30.99 -4.32 -21.20
CA ARG A 48 29.84 -4.68 -22.03
C ARG A 48 29.64 -6.16 -21.80
N SER A 49 28.57 -6.53 -21.09
CA SER A 49 28.11 -7.92 -21.07
C SER A 49 28.04 -8.35 -22.52
N LYS A 50 28.79 -9.39 -22.90
CA LYS A 50 28.69 -10.00 -24.22
C LYS A 50 27.23 -10.41 -24.39
N ARG A 51 26.45 -9.57 -25.06
CA ARG A 51 25.10 -9.92 -25.48
C ARG A 51 25.28 -11.18 -26.33
N PRO A 52 24.58 -12.29 -26.03
CA PRO A 52 24.61 -13.46 -26.90
C PRO A 52 24.31 -12.98 -28.32
N ALA A 53 25.07 -13.49 -29.30
CA ALA A 53 24.89 -13.13 -30.69
C ALA A 53 23.41 -13.30 -31.03
N ALA A 54 22.76 -12.20 -31.43
CA ALA A 54 21.38 -12.24 -31.85
C ALA A 54 21.28 -13.21 -33.02
N ASP A 55 20.36 -14.16 -32.94
CA ASP A 55 20.06 -15.10 -34.01
C ASP A 55 19.79 -14.30 -35.31
N PRO A 56 20.57 -14.52 -36.39
CA PRO A 56 20.42 -13.79 -37.63
C PRO A 56 19.05 -14.01 -38.30
N SER A 57 18.29 -15.04 -37.89
CA SER A 57 16.93 -15.29 -38.34
C SER A 57 15.87 -14.43 -37.62
N ALA A 58 16.19 -13.87 -36.45
CA ALA A 58 15.30 -13.01 -35.67
C ALA A 58 15.41 -11.53 -36.10
N ARG A 59 15.35 -11.26 -37.41
CA ARG A 59 15.13 -9.90 -37.91
C ARG A 59 13.69 -9.52 -37.62
N ARG A 60 13.44 -8.96 -36.43
CA ARG A 60 12.21 -8.25 -36.11
C ARG A 60 12.10 -7.06 -37.08
N SER A 61 11.42 -7.25 -38.20
CA SER A 61 11.07 -6.18 -39.12
C SER A 61 10.12 -5.26 -38.38
N SER A 62 10.62 -4.09 -37.99
CA SER A 62 9.77 -3.02 -37.47
C SER A 62 8.86 -2.54 -38.60
N ARG A 63 7.64 -3.07 -38.67
CA ARG A 63 6.57 -2.62 -39.60
C ARG A 63 6.33 -1.10 -39.54
N ARG A 64 6.71 -0.44 -38.43
CA ARG A 64 6.59 1.02 -38.29
C ARG A 64 7.51 1.83 -39.20
N LEU A 65 8.58 1.23 -39.74
CA LEU A 65 9.53 1.94 -40.61
C LEU A 65 9.32 1.66 -42.10
N SER A 66 8.47 0.71 -42.48
CA SER A 66 8.22 0.38 -43.90
C SER A 66 7.13 1.23 -44.55
N GLY A 67 6.47 2.13 -43.81
CA GLY A 67 5.45 3.03 -44.37
C GLY A 67 4.19 2.33 -44.89
N GLU A 68 4.03 1.03 -44.64
CA GLU A 68 2.83 0.29 -45.00
C GLU A 68 1.66 0.71 -44.10
N ALA A 69 0.62 1.25 -44.73
CA ALA A 69 -0.64 1.56 -44.09
C ALA A 69 -1.17 0.30 -43.37
N ALA A 70 -1.64 0.48 -42.14
CA ALA A 70 -2.22 -0.59 -41.34
C ALA A 70 -3.49 -1.13 -42.02
N ALA A 71 -3.32 -2.11 -42.91
CA ALA A 71 -4.41 -2.97 -43.32
C ALA A 71 -4.88 -3.73 -42.08
N ASN A 72 -6.19 -3.69 -41.83
CA ASN A 72 -6.87 -4.42 -40.76
C ASN A 72 -6.50 -5.92 -40.85
N GLY A 73 -5.48 -6.31 -40.11
CA GLY A 73 -5.02 -7.69 -40.03
C GLY A 73 -5.99 -8.48 -39.17
N GLY A 74 -6.80 -9.32 -39.82
CA GLY A 74 -7.47 -10.43 -39.16
C GLY A 74 -6.44 -11.28 -38.41
N LEU A 75 -6.84 -11.74 -37.22
CA LEU A 75 -6.06 -12.70 -36.44
C LEU A 75 -5.71 -13.88 -37.33
N VAL A 76 -4.42 -14.05 -37.60
CA VAL A 76 -3.91 -15.29 -38.16
C VAL A 76 -3.65 -16.17 -36.95
N ASP A 77 -4.52 -17.17 -36.75
CA ASP A 77 -4.33 -18.24 -35.79
C ASP A 77 -3.01 -18.95 -36.11
N SER A 78 -1.99 -18.73 -35.28
CA SER A 78 -0.74 -19.46 -35.36
C SER A 78 -0.91 -20.79 -34.61
N ASP A 79 -1.26 -21.85 -35.34
CA ASP A 79 -1.44 -23.25 -34.89
C ASP A 79 -0.14 -23.94 -34.39
N GLY A 80 0.68 -23.22 -33.61
CA GLY A 80 1.99 -23.72 -33.14
C GLY A 80 2.33 -23.28 -31.72
N GLU A 81 1.34 -22.91 -30.92
CA GLU A 81 1.52 -22.60 -29.50
C GLU A 81 1.74 -23.91 -28.74
N LYS A 82 3.01 -24.32 -28.66
CA LYS A 82 3.46 -25.40 -27.78
C LYS A 82 2.90 -25.13 -26.39
N ASP A 83 2.23 -26.13 -25.80
CA ASP A 83 1.77 -26.20 -24.41
C ASP A 83 2.91 -25.96 -23.41
N HIS A 84 3.45 -24.75 -23.37
CA HIS A 84 4.14 -24.27 -22.19
C HIS A 84 3.03 -24.02 -21.17
N PRO A 85 3.08 -24.65 -19.98
CA PRO A 85 2.13 -24.32 -18.93
C PRO A 85 2.16 -22.80 -18.79
N ALA A 86 1.03 -22.16 -19.10
CA ALA A 86 0.96 -20.71 -19.20
C ALA A 86 1.64 -20.13 -17.97
N TYR A 87 2.66 -19.28 -18.17
CA TYR A 87 3.36 -18.64 -17.08
C TYR A 87 2.31 -17.91 -16.23
N ARG A 88 1.95 -18.53 -15.11
CA ARG A 88 1.01 -17.95 -14.17
C ARG A 88 1.82 -16.99 -13.32
N ASP A 89 1.52 -15.71 -13.42
CA ASP A 89 2.11 -14.73 -12.52
C ASP A 89 1.84 -15.22 -11.08
N PRO A 90 2.86 -15.47 -10.24
CA PRO A 90 2.65 -15.92 -8.87
C PRO A 90 1.88 -14.91 -8.02
N ASN A 91 1.62 -13.71 -8.54
CA ASN A 91 0.78 -12.67 -7.95
C ASN A 91 -0.62 -12.61 -8.54
N ASP A 92 -0.94 -13.42 -9.55
CA ASP A 92 -2.29 -13.50 -10.11
C ASP A 92 -3.22 -14.29 -9.18
N VAL A 93 -3.96 -13.52 -8.39
CA VAL A 93 -4.97 -14.03 -7.45
C VAL A 93 -6.31 -14.35 -8.12
N SER A 94 -6.50 -13.99 -9.40
CA SER A 94 -7.81 -14.11 -10.08
C SER A 94 -8.27 -15.56 -10.23
N ALA A 95 -7.33 -16.49 -10.38
CA ALA A 95 -7.60 -17.92 -10.52
C ALA A 95 -7.37 -18.70 -9.21
N MET A 96 -7.18 -18.04 -8.06
CA MET A 96 -7.06 -18.73 -6.76
C MET A 96 -8.43 -19.11 -6.23
N THR A 97 -8.57 -20.33 -5.71
CA THR A 97 -9.73 -20.73 -4.92
C THR A 97 -9.81 -19.89 -3.64
N ALA A 98 -10.97 -19.88 -2.98
CA ALA A 98 -11.14 -19.11 -1.74
C ALA A 98 -10.14 -19.51 -0.63
N PRO A 99 -9.90 -20.82 -0.37
CA PRO A 99 -8.90 -21.25 0.61
C PRO A 99 -7.46 -20.86 0.22
N GLU A 100 -7.09 -21.01 -1.05
CA GLU A 100 -5.75 -20.62 -1.55
C GLU A 100 -5.51 -19.12 -1.38
N LEU A 101 -6.50 -18.30 -1.76
CA LEU A 101 -6.42 -16.86 -1.60
C LEU A 101 -6.29 -16.46 -0.13
N LYS A 102 -7.07 -17.09 0.76
CA LYS A 102 -6.99 -16.84 2.19
C LYS A 102 -5.60 -17.16 2.72
N ALA A 103 -5.06 -18.35 2.40
CA ALA A 103 -3.72 -18.75 2.81
C ALA A 103 -2.63 -17.80 2.27
N TRP A 104 -2.77 -17.36 1.02
CA TRP A 104 -1.86 -16.39 0.41
C TRP A 104 -1.92 -15.03 1.11
N CYS A 105 -3.11 -14.54 1.44
CA CYS A 105 -3.32 -13.29 2.18
C CYS A 105 -2.78 -13.37 3.61
N ASP A 106 -3.00 -14.49 4.31
CA ASP A 106 -2.48 -14.74 5.66
C ASP A 106 -0.94 -14.76 5.66
N ALA A 107 -0.33 -15.41 4.67
CA ALA A 107 1.13 -15.40 4.51
C ALA A 107 1.66 -13.99 4.25
N LEU A 108 0.99 -13.21 3.39
CA LEU A 108 1.37 -11.83 3.11
C LEU A 108 1.26 -10.93 4.35
N ARG A 109 0.20 -11.09 5.14
CA ARG A 109 0.01 -10.38 6.41
C ARG A 109 1.13 -10.73 7.39
N ALA A 110 1.45 -12.01 7.54
CA ALA A 110 2.55 -12.45 8.39
C ALA A 110 3.89 -11.84 7.92
N ASP A 111 4.13 -11.76 6.62
CA ASP A 111 5.33 -11.11 6.06
C ASP A 111 5.43 -9.61 6.37
N VAL A 112 4.29 -8.92 6.53
CA VAL A 112 4.24 -7.49 6.94
C VAL A 112 4.49 -7.36 8.44
N LEU A 113 3.93 -8.25 9.25
CA LEU A 113 4.08 -8.26 10.71
C LEU A 113 5.50 -8.64 11.16
N ARG A 114 6.26 -9.40 10.36
CA ARG A 114 7.68 -9.72 10.63
C ARG A 114 8.66 -8.61 10.23
N MET A 115 8.19 -7.48 9.72
CA MET A 115 9.09 -6.41 9.28
C MET A 115 9.62 -5.62 10.49
N ALA A 116 10.86 -5.14 10.40
CA ALA A 116 11.53 -4.36 11.45
C ALA A 116 10.81 -3.09 11.90
N TRP A 117 9.78 -2.61 11.18
CA TRP A 117 8.99 -1.48 11.66
C TRP A 117 8.09 -1.85 12.84
N VAL A 118 7.67 -3.11 12.95
CA VAL A 118 6.81 -3.64 14.02
C VAL A 118 7.55 -3.68 15.34
N GLU A 119 8.84 -4.02 15.33
CA GLU A 119 9.72 -4.02 16.50
C GLU A 119 9.89 -2.62 17.13
N ARG A 120 9.51 -1.56 16.41
CA ARG A 120 9.59 -0.17 16.89
C ARG A 120 8.28 0.34 17.47
N LEU A 121 7.22 -0.47 17.46
CA LEU A 121 5.93 -0.10 18.03
C LEU A 121 6.00 -0.13 19.56
N GLY A 122 5.40 0.86 20.20
CA GLY A 122 5.14 0.82 21.64
C GLY A 122 4.08 -0.23 21.99
N GLU A 123 3.98 -0.59 23.28
CA GLU A 123 3.01 -1.59 23.76
C GLU A 123 1.56 -1.25 23.39
N GLU A 124 1.18 0.03 23.51
CA GLU A 124 -0.15 0.50 23.17
C GLU A 124 -0.42 0.48 21.66
N GLU A 125 0.59 0.78 20.83
CA GLU A 125 0.49 0.68 19.37
C GLU A 125 0.35 -0.78 18.92
N MET A 126 1.06 -1.69 19.59
CA MET A 126 0.94 -3.13 19.38
C MET A 126 -0.46 -3.64 19.76
N ARG A 127 -0.97 -3.26 20.94
CA ARG A 127 -2.31 -3.64 21.40
C ARG A 127 -3.40 -3.24 20.42
N ARG A 128 -3.31 -2.03 19.84
CA ARG A 128 -4.25 -1.58 18.80
C ARG A 128 -4.12 -2.38 17.51
N LEU A 129 -2.90 -2.69 17.09
CA LEU A 129 -2.66 -3.50 15.90
C LEU A 129 -3.19 -4.92 16.08
N ASP A 130 -3.04 -5.50 17.26
CA ASP A 130 -3.56 -6.82 17.63
C ASP A 130 -5.09 -6.82 17.65
N GLY A 131 -5.72 -5.84 18.31
CA GLY A 131 -7.17 -5.68 18.34
C GLY A 131 -7.80 -5.44 16.96
N ALA A 132 -7.02 -4.94 15.99
CA ALA A 132 -7.46 -4.74 14.61
C ALA A 132 -7.27 -5.96 13.70
N GLN A 133 -6.60 -7.03 14.14
CA GLN A 133 -6.29 -8.18 13.28
C GLN A 133 -7.53 -8.86 12.70
N GLU A 134 -8.65 -8.80 13.43
CA GLU A 134 -9.94 -9.36 13.02
C GLU A 134 -10.41 -8.79 11.68
N TRP A 135 -10.41 -7.47 11.53
CA TRP A 135 -10.88 -6.82 10.30
C TRP A 135 -9.77 -6.63 9.26
N LEU A 136 -8.50 -6.63 9.69
CA LEU A 136 -7.38 -6.57 8.76
C LEU A 136 -7.29 -7.81 7.87
N ALA A 137 -7.66 -9.00 8.37
CA ALA A 137 -7.70 -10.22 7.57
C ALA A 137 -8.67 -10.14 6.35
N PRO A 138 -9.97 -9.83 6.52
CA PRO A 138 -10.89 -9.65 5.40
C PRO A 138 -10.53 -8.42 4.55
N PHE A 139 -9.98 -7.35 5.13
CA PHE A 139 -9.45 -6.21 4.37
C PHE A 139 -8.33 -6.62 3.39
N VAL A 140 -7.41 -7.50 3.79
CA VAL A 140 -6.34 -7.99 2.89
C VAL A 140 -6.93 -8.74 1.70
N ILE A 141 -7.92 -9.61 1.95
CA ILE A 141 -8.61 -10.38 0.90
C ILE A 141 -9.36 -9.44 -0.04
N PHE A 142 -10.11 -8.48 0.51
CA PHE A 142 -10.79 -7.45 -0.27
C PHE A 142 -9.81 -6.69 -1.17
N THR A 143 -8.69 -6.23 -0.60
CA THR A 143 -7.69 -5.44 -1.32
C THR A 143 -6.95 -6.28 -2.38
N ALA A 144 -6.69 -7.56 -2.11
CA ALA A 144 -6.08 -8.47 -3.08
C ALA A 144 -6.99 -8.69 -4.30
N ARG A 145 -8.30 -8.81 -4.07
CA ARG A 145 -9.31 -8.95 -5.13
C ARG A 145 -9.69 -7.64 -5.80
N PHE A 146 -9.24 -6.51 -5.26
CA PHE A 146 -9.66 -5.21 -5.76
C PHE A 146 -9.11 -4.98 -7.17
N GLY A 147 -9.96 -5.26 -8.17
CA GLY A 147 -9.80 -4.90 -9.58
C GLY A 147 -10.97 -4.05 -10.10
N GLY A 148 -11.68 -3.36 -9.20
CA GLY A 148 -12.83 -2.53 -9.55
C GLY A 148 -12.46 -1.37 -10.48
N LYS A 149 -13.39 -0.98 -11.36
CA LYS A 149 -13.27 0.16 -12.31
C LYS A 149 -12.11 0.04 -13.33
N GLY A 150 -11.71 -1.18 -13.70
CA GLY A 150 -10.66 -1.41 -14.68
C GLY A 150 -9.24 -1.26 -14.15
N GLU A 151 -9.07 -1.19 -12.82
CA GLU A 151 -7.76 -1.33 -12.19
C GLU A 151 -7.28 -2.79 -12.28
N SER A 152 -6.01 -2.98 -12.64
CA SER A 152 -5.38 -4.29 -12.52
C SER A 152 -5.19 -4.67 -11.04
N SER A 153 -5.24 -5.97 -10.76
CA SER A 153 -4.89 -6.49 -9.43
C SER A 153 -3.52 -5.98 -9.00
N LEU A 154 -3.39 -5.57 -7.74
CA LEU A 154 -2.12 -5.10 -7.21
C LEU A 154 -1.12 -6.25 -7.17
N SER A 155 0.13 -5.99 -7.59
CA SER A 155 1.22 -6.95 -7.37
C SER A 155 1.40 -7.22 -5.87
N ARG A 156 1.91 -8.40 -5.50
CA ARG A 156 2.18 -8.75 -4.10
C ARG A 156 3.02 -7.70 -3.38
N GLN A 157 4.03 -7.14 -4.05
CA GLN A 157 4.90 -6.13 -3.47
C GLN A 157 4.16 -4.81 -3.22
N ASN A 158 3.28 -4.41 -4.13
CA ASN A 158 2.46 -3.23 -3.95
C ASN A 158 1.43 -3.43 -2.85
N LEU A 159 0.77 -4.60 -2.81
CA LEU A 159 -0.15 -4.96 -1.74
C LEU A 159 0.56 -4.99 -0.39
N LYS A 160 1.78 -5.55 -0.31
CA LYS A 160 2.62 -5.51 0.89
C LYS A 160 2.87 -4.08 1.38
N SER A 161 3.15 -3.15 0.46
CA SER A 161 3.34 -1.73 0.78
C SER A 161 2.05 -1.09 1.31
N VAL A 162 0.91 -1.39 0.69
CA VAL A 162 -0.40 -0.90 1.13
C VAL A 162 -0.70 -1.40 2.54
N LEU A 163 -0.56 -2.70 2.78
CA LEU A 163 -0.79 -3.30 4.10
C LEU A 163 0.11 -2.71 5.18
N LYS A 164 1.42 -2.53 4.89
CA LYS A 164 2.33 -1.86 5.82
C LYS A 164 1.81 -0.48 6.22
N GLN A 165 1.38 0.33 5.25
CA GLN A 165 0.89 1.69 5.51
C GLN A 165 -0.41 1.68 6.31
N VAL A 166 -1.36 0.79 5.97
CA VAL A 166 -2.58 0.61 6.75
C VAL A 166 -2.25 0.20 8.18
N PHE A 167 -1.36 -0.76 8.38
CA PHE A 167 -1.01 -1.27 9.71
C PHE A 167 -0.30 -0.19 10.57
N CYS A 168 0.54 0.64 9.95
CA CYS A 168 1.11 1.82 10.60
C CYS A 168 0.04 2.86 11.01
N LEU A 169 -1.00 3.06 10.19
CA LEU A 169 -2.10 3.96 10.53
C LEU A 169 -2.99 3.38 11.62
N VAL A 170 -3.28 2.08 11.57
CA VAL A 170 -4.14 1.39 12.55
C VAL A 170 -3.52 1.36 13.94
N SER A 171 -2.22 1.07 14.02
CA SER A 171 -1.47 1.12 15.28
C SER A 171 -1.39 2.54 15.87
N GLY A 172 -1.55 3.58 15.03
CA GLY A 172 -1.33 4.97 15.40
C GLY A 172 0.14 5.41 15.36
N ALA A 173 1.07 4.54 14.95
CA ALA A 173 2.47 4.91 14.73
C ALA A 173 2.64 5.98 13.65
N GLY A 174 1.69 6.00 12.70
CA GLY A 174 1.74 6.85 11.53
C GLY A 174 2.73 6.36 10.48
N VAL A 175 2.67 6.95 9.30
CA VAL A 175 3.52 6.56 8.17
C VAL A 175 4.70 7.50 8.10
N THR A 176 5.92 6.99 8.27
CA THR A 176 7.17 7.76 8.14
C THR A 176 7.65 7.83 6.69
N THR A 177 8.35 8.90 6.32
CA THR A 177 9.00 9.01 5.00
C THR A 177 10.46 9.42 5.16
N GLU A 178 11.33 8.96 4.28
CA GLU A 178 12.76 9.34 4.35
C GLU A 178 12.98 10.82 4.02
N LYS A 179 12.06 11.43 3.26
CA LYS A 179 12.19 12.81 2.77
C LYS A 179 11.79 13.87 3.79
N ARG A 180 10.92 13.54 4.76
CA ARG A 180 10.44 14.48 5.76
C ARG A 180 10.65 13.92 7.16
N GLY A 181 11.21 14.72 8.07
CA GLY A 181 11.25 14.38 9.49
C GLY A 181 9.83 14.29 10.04
N GLY A 182 9.45 13.14 10.60
CA GLY A 182 8.15 12.91 11.23
C GLY A 182 7.36 11.74 10.66
N ALA A 183 6.09 11.65 11.04
CA ALA A 183 5.16 10.61 10.59
C ALA A 183 3.76 11.20 10.38
N PHE A 184 3.18 10.92 9.21
CA PHE A 184 1.79 11.24 8.90
C PHE A 184 0.84 10.37 9.71
N GLY A 185 -0.23 10.93 10.27
CA GLY A 185 -1.22 10.15 11.04
C GLY A 185 -0.72 9.68 12.41
N LYS A 186 0.45 10.13 12.87
CA LYS A 186 1.00 9.72 14.17
C LYS A 186 0.06 10.12 15.31
N GLY A 187 -0.18 9.19 16.24
CA GLY A 187 -1.09 9.34 17.37
C GLY A 187 -2.57 9.29 17.01
N ARG A 188 -2.94 9.07 15.74
CA ARG A 188 -4.33 9.04 15.27
C ARG A 188 -4.63 7.66 14.65
N PRO A 189 -4.83 6.62 15.49
CA PRO A 189 -5.16 5.30 14.98
C PRO A 189 -6.44 5.34 14.16
N ILE A 190 -6.46 4.62 13.04
CA ILE A 190 -7.68 4.41 12.24
C ILE A 190 -8.29 3.06 12.58
N GLY A 191 -9.62 2.94 12.51
CA GLY A 191 -10.34 1.71 12.74
C GLY A 191 -11.49 1.51 11.76
N LEU A 192 -12.23 0.42 11.94
CA LEU A 192 -13.52 0.26 11.29
C LEU A 192 -14.49 1.35 11.77
N GLY A 193 -15.32 1.87 10.85
CA GLY A 193 -16.21 2.99 11.13
C GLY A 193 -15.56 4.37 10.98
N ILE A 194 -14.32 4.44 10.47
CA ILE A 194 -13.76 5.71 10.00
C ILE A 194 -14.68 6.28 8.90
N GLN A 195 -15.14 7.51 9.11
CA GLN A 195 -16.07 8.16 8.20
C GLN A 195 -15.36 8.58 6.92
N ALA A 196 -16.09 8.67 5.80
CA ALA A 196 -15.53 9.06 4.50
C ALA A 196 -14.83 10.43 4.58
N GLU A 197 -15.37 11.37 5.35
CA GLU A 197 -14.80 12.69 5.60
C GLU A 197 -13.47 12.62 6.36
N GLN A 198 -13.35 11.69 7.32
CA GLN A 198 -12.11 11.48 8.06
C GLN A 198 -11.03 10.88 7.14
N VAL A 199 -11.40 9.93 6.26
CA VAL A 199 -10.48 9.41 5.25
C VAL A 199 -10.06 10.50 4.27
N ASP A 200 -10.99 11.34 3.81
CA ASP A 200 -10.67 12.46 2.91
C ASP A 200 -9.81 13.53 3.57
N ALA A 201 -9.99 13.79 4.87
CA ALA A 201 -9.11 14.65 5.65
C ALA A 201 -7.68 14.07 5.73
N LEU A 202 -7.56 12.76 6.00
CA LEU A 202 -6.29 12.05 5.97
C LEU A 202 -5.66 12.07 4.57
N ARG A 203 -6.43 11.93 3.50
CA ARG A 203 -5.93 12.02 2.11
C ARG A 203 -5.41 13.42 1.81
N ALA A 204 -6.13 14.45 2.23
CA ALA A 204 -5.72 15.84 2.05
C ALA A 204 -4.43 16.14 2.83
N GLU A 205 -4.34 15.72 4.09
CA GLU A 205 -3.12 15.84 4.88
C GLU A 205 -1.96 15.03 4.29
N ALA A 206 -2.22 13.82 3.81
CA ALA A 206 -1.22 12.99 3.13
C ALA A 206 -0.69 13.68 1.87
N GLN A 207 -1.54 14.39 1.13
CA GLN A 207 -1.14 15.17 -0.04
C GLN A 207 -0.30 16.40 0.32
N VAL A 208 -0.55 17.04 1.47
CA VAL A 208 0.32 18.10 1.99
C VAL A 208 1.69 17.53 2.39
N TRP A 209 1.67 16.36 3.05
CA TRP A 209 2.87 15.73 3.58
C TRP A 209 3.72 15.03 2.51
N MET A 210 3.09 14.46 1.49
CA MET A 210 3.71 13.83 0.33
C MET A 210 2.95 14.25 -0.94
N PRO A 211 3.24 15.44 -1.46
CA PRO A 211 2.54 15.94 -2.63
C PRO A 211 2.82 15.06 -3.84
N GLN A 212 1.75 14.44 -4.33
CA GLN A 212 1.75 13.71 -5.59
C GLN A 212 1.92 14.69 -6.76
N LYS A 213 2.53 14.19 -7.84
CA LYS A 213 2.71 14.94 -9.10
C LYS A 213 1.37 15.48 -9.63
N ARG A 214 0.32 14.67 -9.52
CA ARG A 214 -1.06 15.07 -9.80
C ARG A 214 -1.85 14.86 -8.53
N ALA A 215 -2.09 15.94 -7.80
CA ALA A 215 -3.05 15.90 -6.71
C ALA A 215 -4.40 15.42 -7.27
N PRO A 216 -5.10 14.51 -6.56
CA PRO A 216 -6.47 14.16 -6.90
C PRO A 216 -7.33 15.41 -7.03
N GLU A 217 -8.17 15.47 -8.08
CA GLU A 217 -8.95 16.68 -8.40
C GLU A 217 -9.87 17.09 -7.24
N ASP A 218 -10.38 16.12 -6.49
CA ASP A 218 -11.22 16.30 -5.29
C ASP A 218 -10.47 16.94 -4.10
N LEU A 219 -9.14 16.91 -4.12
CA LEU A 219 -8.29 17.50 -3.06
C LEU A 219 -7.75 18.88 -3.43
N VAL A 220 -7.68 19.22 -4.73
CA VAL A 220 -7.13 20.50 -5.17
C VAL A 220 -7.96 21.66 -4.61
N GLY A 221 -7.29 22.62 -3.98
CA GLY A 221 -7.89 23.80 -3.39
C GLY A 221 -8.27 23.65 -1.91
N ARG A 222 -8.32 22.42 -1.36
CA ARG A 222 -8.54 22.20 0.08
C ARG A 222 -7.36 22.76 0.90
N THR A 223 -7.65 23.22 2.11
CA THR A 223 -6.63 23.73 3.05
C THR A 223 -6.54 22.80 4.26
N VAL A 224 -5.32 22.35 4.59
CA VAL A 224 -5.05 21.46 5.73
C VAL A 224 -3.84 21.98 6.48
N GLY A 225 -3.99 22.20 7.80
CA GLY A 225 -2.89 22.73 8.62
C GLY A 225 -2.39 24.11 8.18
N GLY A 226 -3.23 24.91 7.53
CA GLY A 226 -2.85 26.21 6.96
C GLY A 226 -2.21 26.14 5.56
N GLU A 227 -1.90 24.94 5.05
CA GLU A 227 -1.37 24.76 3.70
C GLU A 227 -2.49 24.44 2.70
N ARG A 228 -2.50 25.15 1.57
CA ARG A 228 -3.46 24.91 0.49
C ARG A 228 -2.89 23.91 -0.52
N ILE A 229 -3.66 22.87 -0.82
CA ILE A 229 -3.28 21.88 -1.84
C ILE A 229 -3.40 22.54 -3.22
N VAL A 230 -2.26 22.77 -3.87
CA VAL A 230 -2.20 23.36 -5.21
C VAL A 230 -1.96 22.28 -6.26
N LYS A 231 -2.50 22.50 -7.46
CA LYS A 231 -2.16 21.69 -8.63
C LYS A 231 -0.68 21.90 -8.94
N GLN A 232 0.13 20.85 -8.81
CA GLN A 232 1.55 20.95 -9.16
C GLN A 232 1.73 21.10 -10.67
N PRO A 233 2.73 21.87 -11.12
CA PRO A 233 3.06 21.95 -12.54
C PRO A 233 3.50 20.58 -13.08
N ASP A 234 3.15 20.26 -14.33
CA ASP A 234 3.40 18.95 -14.96
C ASP A 234 4.89 18.51 -15.00
N ARG A 235 5.82 19.42 -14.66
CA ARG A 235 7.28 19.26 -14.70
C ARG A 235 7.97 19.23 -13.33
N GLY A 236 7.25 18.90 -12.25
CA GLY A 236 7.87 18.64 -10.94
C GLY A 236 8.74 17.36 -10.91
N PRO A 237 9.68 17.23 -9.94
CA PRO A 237 10.44 16.00 -9.75
C PRO A 237 9.47 14.83 -9.58
N PHE A 238 9.74 13.72 -10.28
CA PHE A 238 8.91 12.54 -10.17
C PHE A 238 8.80 12.15 -8.70
N ASP A 239 7.58 11.99 -8.23
CA ASP A 239 7.37 11.17 -7.05
C ASP A 239 7.90 9.78 -7.40
N THR A 240 9.10 9.46 -6.91
CA THR A 240 9.74 8.16 -7.05
C THR A 240 8.90 7.05 -6.41
N SER A 241 7.89 7.41 -5.61
CA SER A 241 6.92 6.48 -5.03
C SER A 241 5.62 6.34 -5.82
N ASN A 242 5.58 6.78 -7.08
CA ASN A 242 4.48 6.60 -8.04
C ASN A 242 3.11 7.18 -7.59
N GLY A 243 3.00 7.98 -6.53
CA GLY A 243 1.71 8.36 -5.94
C GLY A 243 1.04 7.24 -5.12
N TRP A 244 1.77 6.19 -4.77
CA TRP A 244 1.24 5.01 -4.08
C TRP A 244 1.21 5.13 -2.56
N LEU A 245 1.97 6.08 -2.01
CA LEU A 245 2.45 5.95 -0.64
C LEU A 245 1.38 6.19 0.45
N LEU A 246 0.29 6.89 0.16
CA LEU A 246 -0.80 7.10 1.14
C LEU A 246 -2.20 7.21 0.53
N ASN A 247 -2.34 7.77 -0.67
CA ASN A 247 -3.66 7.87 -1.31
C ASN A 247 -4.25 6.47 -1.60
N HIS A 248 -3.42 5.53 -2.05
CA HIS A 248 -3.87 4.16 -2.32
C HIS A 248 -4.35 3.44 -1.06
N PRO A 249 -3.56 3.35 0.04
CA PRO A 249 -4.02 2.76 1.28
C PRO A 249 -5.31 3.36 1.81
N LEU A 250 -5.38 4.70 1.90
CA LEU A 250 -6.54 5.40 2.42
C LEU A 250 -7.77 5.18 1.54
N MET A 251 -7.61 5.21 0.22
CA MET A 251 -8.70 4.91 -0.72
C MET A 251 -9.18 3.47 -0.57
N LYS A 252 -8.27 2.49 -0.42
CA LYS A 252 -8.67 1.08 -0.22
C LYS A 252 -9.40 0.90 1.12
N ILE A 253 -9.02 1.61 2.17
CA ILE A 253 -9.76 1.63 3.44
C ILE A 253 -11.16 2.20 3.23
N ARG A 254 -11.29 3.36 2.58
CA ARG A 254 -12.59 3.97 2.26
C ARG A 254 -13.49 3.00 1.49
N LEU A 255 -12.97 2.44 0.41
CA LEU A 255 -13.70 1.48 -0.43
C LEU A 255 -14.09 0.22 0.35
N TYR A 256 -13.27 -0.19 1.32
CA TYR A 256 -13.61 -1.31 2.19
C TYR A 256 -14.72 -0.94 3.17
N CYS A 257 -14.71 0.26 3.75
CA CYS A 257 -15.82 0.74 4.59
C CYS A 257 -17.12 0.87 3.78
N GLU A 258 -17.07 1.47 2.58
CA GLU A 258 -18.21 1.54 1.66
C GLU A 258 -18.74 0.14 1.33
N HIS A 259 -17.84 -0.82 1.07
CA HIS A 259 -18.22 -2.21 0.86
C HIS A 259 -18.93 -2.82 2.09
N LEU A 260 -18.45 -2.56 3.31
CA LEU A 260 -19.11 -3.05 4.52
C LEU A 260 -20.50 -2.43 4.72
N ASP A 261 -20.67 -1.15 4.37
CA ASP A 261 -21.97 -0.46 4.42
C ASP A 261 -22.93 -1.01 3.36
N GLU A 262 -22.47 -1.23 2.12
CA GLU A 262 -23.26 -1.88 1.05
C GLU A 262 -23.72 -3.27 1.47
N LEU A 263 -22.85 -4.05 2.10
CA LEU A 263 -23.20 -5.36 2.65
C LEU A 263 -24.32 -5.23 3.68
N LYS A 264 -24.18 -4.30 4.62
CA LYS A 264 -25.20 -4.03 5.65
C LYS A 264 -26.54 -3.61 5.04
N GLU A 265 -26.54 -2.75 4.01
CA GLU A 265 -27.76 -2.29 3.31
C GLU A 265 -28.45 -3.40 2.53
N MET A 266 -27.68 -4.29 1.90
CA MET A 266 -28.19 -5.53 1.27
C MET A 266 -28.75 -6.54 2.28
N GLY A 267 -28.77 -6.17 3.57
CA GLY A 267 -29.21 -7.04 4.65
C GLY A 267 -28.23 -8.20 4.88
N HIS A 268 -27.02 -8.12 4.33
CA HIS A 268 -25.94 -8.96 4.78
C HIS A 268 -25.52 -8.46 6.18
N GLU A 269 -26.25 -8.91 7.19
CA GLU A 269 -25.64 -9.02 8.51
C GLU A 269 -24.44 -9.95 8.36
N ALA A 270 -23.26 -9.52 8.83
CA ALA A 270 -22.16 -10.43 9.08
C ALA A 270 -22.71 -11.48 10.03
N THR A 271 -23.20 -12.60 9.48
CA THR A 271 -23.78 -13.67 10.25
C THR A 271 -22.60 -14.37 10.84
N MET A 272 -22.21 -13.96 12.05
CA MET A 272 -21.20 -14.67 12.78
C MET A 272 -21.67 -16.11 12.92
N ARG A 273 -20.76 -17.07 12.83
CA ARG A 273 -21.08 -18.43 13.23
C ARG A 273 -20.52 -18.65 14.61
N ARG A 274 -21.28 -19.33 15.45
CA ARG A 274 -20.83 -19.79 16.75
C ARG A 274 -20.47 -21.27 16.67
N LEU A 275 -19.34 -21.64 17.27
CA LEU A 275 -18.92 -23.03 17.39
C LEU A 275 -19.78 -23.72 18.45
N THR A 276 -20.51 -24.75 18.07
CA THR A 276 -21.31 -25.56 18.97
C THR A 276 -20.44 -26.60 19.69
N GLY A 277 -20.95 -27.17 20.80
CA GLY A 277 -20.20 -28.12 21.62
C GLY A 277 -19.80 -29.43 20.91
N ASP A 278 -20.40 -29.72 19.76
CA ASP A 278 -20.06 -30.84 18.87
C ASP A 278 -19.08 -30.45 17.74
N GLY A 279 -18.60 -29.20 17.72
CA GLY A 279 -17.63 -28.69 16.76
C GLY A 279 -18.24 -28.24 15.42
N ALA A 280 -19.57 -28.16 15.32
CA ALA A 280 -20.25 -27.56 14.17
C ALA A 280 -20.34 -26.03 14.30
N TRP A 281 -20.61 -25.35 13.19
CA TRP A 281 -20.74 -23.89 13.15
C TRP A 281 -22.18 -23.50 12.80
N GLU A 282 -22.86 -22.81 13.71
CA GLU A 282 -24.25 -22.39 13.56
C GLU A 282 -24.39 -20.87 13.35
N PRO A 283 -25.35 -20.40 12.53
CA PRO A 283 -25.59 -18.98 12.33
C PRO A 283 -25.97 -18.26 13.62
N ALA A 284 -25.35 -17.10 13.82
CA ALA A 284 -25.44 -16.31 15.02
C ALA A 284 -25.24 -14.81 14.71
N SER A 285 -25.61 -13.95 15.63
CA SER A 285 -25.34 -12.50 15.59
C SER A 285 -24.87 -12.02 16.95
N ILE A 286 -24.03 -10.99 16.99
CA ILE A 286 -23.66 -10.35 18.26
C ILE A 286 -24.89 -9.61 18.77
N ALA A 287 -25.39 -10.02 19.93
CA ALA A 287 -26.43 -9.34 20.69
C ALA A 287 -25.83 -8.19 21.51
N ASP A 288 -24.70 -8.42 22.17
CA ASP A 288 -23.98 -7.40 22.96
C ASP A 288 -22.47 -7.70 23.05
N VAL A 289 -21.68 -6.67 23.39
CA VAL A 289 -20.24 -6.77 23.63
C VAL A 289 -19.95 -6.40 25.07
N ASN A 290 -19.41 -7.35 25.84
CA ASN A 290 -19.18 -7.19 27.28
C ASN A 290 -17.90 -6.38 27.57
N GLU A 291 -17.82 -5.77 28.76
CA GLU A 291 -16.64 -5.00 29.21
C GLU A 291 -15.35 -5.83 29.30
N ASP A 292 -15.48 -7.16 29.46
CA ASP A 292 -14.36 -8.11 29.54
C ASP A 292 -13.87 -8.60 28.17
N GLY A 293 -14.47 -8.11 27.08
CA GLY A 293 -14.11 -8.47 25.70
C GLY A 293 -14.74 -9.77 25.19
N THR A 294 -15.70 -10.33 25.92
CA THR A 294 -16.54 -11.43 25.45
C THR A 294 -17.79 -10.93 24.72
N TYR A 295 -18.46 -11.82 23.99
CA TYR A 295 -19.64 -11.50 23.18
C TYR A 295 -20.86 -12.26 23.67
N ASP A 296 -21.97 -11.55 23.79
CA ASP A 296 -23.28 -12.17 23.92
C ASP A 296 -23.81 -12.41 22.52
N VAL A 297 -24.14 -13.67 22.21
CA VAL A 297 -24.44 -14.11 20.85
C VAL A 297 -25.91 -14.56 20.78
N ALA A 298 -26.69 -13.93 19.91
CA ALA A 298 -28.03 -14.39 19.56
C ALA A 298 -27.96 -15.46 18.47
N LEU A 299 -28.58 -16.60 18.71
CA LEU A 299 -28.69 -17.70 17.76
C LEU A 299 -29.97 -17.54 16.92
N ALA A 300 -29.95 -18.04 15.68
CA ALA A 300 -31.11 -17.96 14.78
C ALA A 300 -32.40 -18.61 15.35
N ALA A 301 -32.26 -19.53 16.30
CA ALA A 301 -33.38 -20.17 17.02
C ALA A 301 -33.97 -19.31 18.16
N GLY A 302 -33.48 -18.08 18.36
CA GLY A 302 -33.94 -17.16 19.42
C GLY A 302 -33.31 -17.42 20.79
N ALA A 303 -32.40 -18.37 20.91
CA ALA A 303 -31.59 -18.56 22.11
C ALA A 303 -30.44 -17.54 22.14
N ALA A 304 -30.09 -17.06 23.33
CA ALA A 304 -28.91 -16.21 23.54
C ALA A 304 -27.87 -17.02 24.31
N ASP A 305 -26.60 -16.87 23.94
CA ASP A 305 -25.47 -17.53 24.58
C ASP A 305 -24.46 -16.44 24.97
N ALA A 306 -24.32 -16.23 26.28
CA ALA A 306 -23.55 -15.12 26.83
C ALA A 306 -22.07 -15.47 26.99
N GLY A 307 -21.23 -14.44 26.97
CA GLY A 307 -19.82 -14.53 27.37
C GLY A 307 -18.94 -15.41 26.48
N LYS A 308 -19.21 -15.46 25.16
CA LYS A 308 -18.39 -16.23 24.22
C LYS A 308 -17.07 -15.55 23.94
N MET A 309 -16.00 -16.34 23.94
CA MET A 309 -14.72 -15.86 23.47
C MET A 309 -14.71 -15.77 21.95
N PHE A 310 -13.91 -14.85 21.42
CA PHE A 310 -13.74 -14.69 19.97
C PHE A 310 -13.32 -15.99 19.26
N SER A 311 -12.55 -16.88 19.90
CA SER A 311 -12.20 -18.19 19.33
C SER A 311 -13.40 -19.12 19.09
N GLU A 312 -14.54 -18.83 19.73
CA GLU A 312 -15.78 -19.58 19.62
C GLU A 312 -16.77 -18.91 18.64
N VAL A 313 -16.37 -17.80 18.02
CA VAL A 313 -17.18 -16.98 17.11
C VAL A 313 -16.38 -16.67 15.84
N GLU A 314 -16.76 -17.24 14.70
CA GLU A 314 -16.11 -17.00 13.41
C GLU A 314 -16.96 -16.02 12.59
N ALA A 315 -16.33 -15.02 11.95
CA ALA A 315 -16.99 -14.18 10.97
C ALA A 315 -17.37 -15.04 9.74
N ALA A 316 -18.58 -15.61 9.75
CA ALA A 316 -19.03 -16.41 8.64
C ALA A 316 -19.60 -15.53 7.54
N GLN A 317 -19.28 -15.96 6.32
CA GLN A 317 -19.81 -15.51 5.04
C GLN A 317 -21.05 -14.62 5.10
N ILE A 318 -20.89 -13.43 4.53
CA ILE A 318 -21.92 -12.58 3.94
C ILE A 318 -23.00 -13.46 3.25
N ARG A 319 -24.19 -13.58 3.85
CA ARG A 319 -25.37 -14.23 3.25
C ARG A 319 -26.53 -13.25 3.21
N LEU A 320 -27.36 -13.32 2.16
CA LEU A 320 -28.53 -12.45 1.98
C LEU A 320 -29.49 -12.62 3.16
N ARG A 321 -30.00 -11.51 3.72
CA ARG A 321 -31.16 -11.53 4.63
C ARG A 321 -32.33 -12.17 3.87
N ALA A 322 -32.94 -13.20 4.47
CA ALA A 322 -34.22 -13.72 4.01
C ALA A 322 -35.37 -12.82 4.50
#